data_AF-A0A816XN95-F1
#
_entry.id   AF-A0A816XN95-F1
#
_cell.length_a   1.000
_cell.length_b   1.000
_cell.length_c   1.000
_cell.angle_alpha   90.00
_cell.angle_beta   90.00
_cell.angle_gamma   90.00
#
_symmetry.space_group_name_H-M   'P 1'
#
loop_
_entity.id
_entity.type
_entity.pdbx_description
1 polymer ?
#
loop_
_entity_poly.entity_id
_entity_poly.type
_entity_poly.pdbx_seq_one_letter_code
_entity_poly.pdbx_strand_id
1 'polypeptide(L)'
;METKFQFQQPLLIILLILIARIQCISIDTNLLRTQAKNLIDAYESKPTDAILFWNAVLLNAAANDYDNSIADSPDQAGPTTTSRAFAIIHGAMYEAMNGFERIYISMYRPSSMPATYDVPRAPAVEAAITEAAYQTLYALYPKQRELFTQTRNNFIKLVRGDSSDNAGINKGILVGKLLALTILESRSSDNSQNQGTYKLINQTGYHQPDPTHPDQPFLSPRWGTVTPFVIQSGSQFRASNTVGNTLAGRRQFLRSEKYISDYNEVVSLGTRNSQTRTADQTEVGIFWGY
;
A
#
# COMPACT_ATOMS: atom_id res chain seq x y z
N MET A 1 9.47 -22.51 35.75
CA MET A 1 8.89 -21.17 35.98
C MET A 1 8.44 -20.66 34.62
N GLU A 2 7.30 -21.17 34.17
CA GLU A 2 6.67 -20.80 32.90
C GLU A 2 5.65 -19.70 33.18
N THR A 3 5.65 -18.64 32.38
CA THR A 3 4.48 -17.76 32.28
C THR A 3 4.27 -17.42 30.81
N LYS A 4 3.15 -17.90 30.30
CA LYS A 4 2.69 -17.85 28.92
C LYS A 4 2.33 -16.42 28.52
N PHE A 5 2.83 -15.95 27.38
CA PHE A 5 2.24 -14.83 26.64
C PHE A 5 0.93 -15.31 26.00
N GLN A 6 -0.22 -14.83 26.47
CA GLN A 6 -1.51 -14.98 25.81
C GLN A 6 -1.70 -13.86 24.79
N PHE A 7 -1.76 -14.24 23.52
CA PHE A 7 -2.17 -13.38 22.40
C PHE A 7 -3.64 -12.94 22.56
N GLN A 8 -3.90 -11.64 22.61
CA GLN A 8 -5.25 -11.06 22.51
C GLN A 8 -5.67 -10.72 21.06
N GLN A 9 -5.11 -11.41 20.07
CA GLN A 9 -5.50 -11.24 18.66
C GLN A 9 -6.85 -11.86 18.20
N PRO A 10 -7.63 -12.67 18.94
CA PRO A 10 -8.80 -13.31 18.33
C PRO A 10 -10.05 -12.41 18.20
N LEU A 11 -10.11 -11.27 18.90
CA LEU A 11 -11.34 -10.44 18.92
C LEU A 11 -11.59 -9.66 17.62
N LEU A 12 -10.55 -9.22 16.91
CA LEU A 12 -10.71 -8.47 15.65
C LEU A 12 -11.13 -9.37 14.48
N ILE A 13 -10.69 -10.63 14.49
CA ILE A 13 -11.00 -11.62 13.45
C ILE A 13 -12.41 -12.20 13.66
N ILE A 14 -12.83 -12.41 14.92
CA ILE A 14 -14.20 -12.85 15.24
C ILE A 14 -15.25 -11.79 14.84
N LEU A 15 -14.90 -10.49 14.92
CA LEU A 15 -15.81 -9.40 14.52
C LEU A 15 -16.01 -9.32 13.00
N LEU A 16 -14.96 -9.55 12.20
CA LEU A 16 -15.07 -9.61 10.74
C LEU A 16 -15.89 -10.82 10.25
N ILE A 17 -15.82 -11.95 10.97
CA ILE A 17 -16.62 -13.15 10.68
C ILE A 17 -18.11 -12.95 11.04
N LEU A 18 -18.42 -12.10 12.02
CA LEU A 18 -19.80 -11.75 12.37
C LEU A 18 -20.45 -10.75 11.40
N ILE A 19 -19.67 -9.91 10.72
CA ILE A 19 -20.15 -8.94 9.71
C ILE A 19 -20.61 -9.64 8.42
N ALA A 20 -20.04 -10.80 8.09
CA ALA A 20 -20.39 -11.58 6.89
C ALA A 20 -21.68 -12.42 7.00
N ARG A 21 -22.20 -12.67 8.21
CA ARG A 21 -23.24 -13.69 8.46
C ARG A 21 -24.65 -13.18 8.75
N ILE A 22 -24.96 -11.90 8.48
CA ILE A 22 -26.30 -11.35 8.73
C ILE A 22 -26.87 -10.74 7.45
N GLN A 23 -27.39 -11.61 6.58
CA GLN A 23 -28.51 -11.22 5.73
C GLN A 23 -29.77 -11.21 6.60
N CYS A 24 -30.50 -10.10 6.55
CA CYS A 24 -31.79 -9.87 7.18
C CYS A 24 -31.77 -9.40 8.66
N ILE A 25 -31.26 -8.19 8.91
CA ILE A 25 -31.78 -7.23 9.90
C ILE A 25 -31.40 -5.85 9.36
N SER A 26 -32.32 -4.89 9.39
CA SER A 26 -32.03 -3.47 9.11
C SER A 26 -30.84 -3.04 9.98
N ILE A 27 -29.67 -2.90 9.36
CA ILE A 27 -28.46 -2.45 10.05
C ILE A 27 -28.71 -1.01 10.48
N ASP A 28 -28.78 -0.77 11.79
CA ASP A 28 -28.86 0.58 12.32
C ASP A 28 -27.50 1.27 12.09
N THR A 29 -27.42 1.96 10.96
CA THR A 29 -26.22 2.70 10.53
C THR A 29 -25.78 3.72 11.57
N ASN A 30 -26.67 4.20 12.45
CA ASN A 30 -26.31 5.10 13.54
C ASN A 30 -25.62 4.36 14.69
N LEU A 31 -26.02 3.12 14.99
CA LEU A 31 -25.35 2.30 15.99
C LEU A 31 -23.94 1.92 15.56
N LEU A 32 -23.75 1.56 14.28
CA LEU A 32 -22.41 1.27 13.73
C LEU A 32 -21.53 2.53 13.68
N ARG A 33 -22.08 3.68 13.27
CA ARG A 33 -21.34 4.95 13.33
C ARG A 33 -20.96 5.34 14.75
N THR A 34 -21.83 5.10 15.72
CA THR A 34 -21.57 5.40 17.14
C THR A 34 -20.53 4.46 17.71
N GLN A 35 -20.56 3.17 17.36
CA GLN A 35 -19.53 2.21 17.78
C GLN A 35 -18.18 2.47 17.11
N ALA A 36 -18.16 2.81 15.82
CA ALA A 36 -16.95 3.22 15.12
C ALA A 36 -16.37 4.51 15.71
N LYS A 37 -17.23 5.50 16.00
CA LYS A 37 -16.83 6.74 16.66
C LYS A 37 -16.30 6.49 18.07
N ASN A 38 -16.94 5.66 18.88
CA ASN A 38 -16.45 5.32 20.23
C ASN A 38 -15.12 4.54 20.18
N LEU A 39 -14.86 3.76 19.13
CA LEU A 39 -13.58 3.09 18.92
C LEU A 39 -12.49 4.06 18.41
N ILE A 40 -12.86 5.03 17.57
CA ILE A 40 -12.01 6.15 17.16
C ILE A 40 -11.67 7.01 18.38
N ASP A 41 -12.65 7.41 19.18
CA ASP A 41 -12.48 8.20 20.40
C ASP A 41 -11.67 7.43 21.48
N ALA A 42 -11.85 6.10 21.58
CA ALA A 42 -11.03 5.25 22.45
C ALA A 42 -9.58 5.12 21.95
N TYR A 43 -9.34 5.11 20.64
CA TYR A 43 -8.01 5.21 20.02
C TYR A 43 -7.41 6.61 20.19
N GLU A 44 -8.22 7.66 20.10
CA GLU A 44 -7.83 9.06 20.30
C GLU A 44 -7.45 9.40 21.76
N SER A 45 -7.82 8.56 22.73
CA SER A 45 -7.38 8.73 24.13
C SER A 45 -5.89 8.42 24.39
N LYS A 46 -5.13 8.04 23.35
CA LYS A 46 -3.66 8.18 23.29
C LYS A 46 -3.20 8.56 21.87
N PRO A 47 -2.92 9.84 21.60
CA PRO A 47 -2.28 10.23 20.35
C PRO A 47 -0.77 9.95 20.45
N THR A 48 -0.32 8.72 20.22
CA THR A 48 1.12 8.40 20.34
C THR A 48 1.73 7.54 19.25
N ASP A 49 0.96 6.93 18.35
CA ASP A 49 1.54 6.16 17.25
C ASP A 49 1.50 6.94 15.93
N ALA A 50 2.56 7.71 15.67
CA ALA A 50 2.71 8.44 14.43
C ALA A 50 2.73 7.52 13.20
N ILE A 51 3.24 6.29 13.31
CA ILE A 51 3.30 5.34 12.19
C ILE A 51 1.89 4.91 11.79
N LEU A 52 1.08 4.47 12.75
CA LEU A 52 -0.29 4.03 12.48
C LEU A 52 -1.18 5.19 12.02
N PHE A 53 -1.00 6.38 12.59
CA PHE A 53 -1.69 7.59 12.14
C PHE A 53 -1.40 7.89 10.67
N TRP A 54 -0.12 7.98 10.29
CA TRP A 54 0.26 8.29 8.91
C TRP A 54 -0.02 7.15 7.93
N ASN A 55 -0.04 5.90 8.39
CA ASN A 55 -0.57 4.78 7.60
C ASN A 55 -2.07 4.96 7.29
N ALA A 56 -2.88 5.37 8.26
CA ALA A 56 -4.30 5.67 8.02
C ALA A 56 -4.48 6.84 7.04
N VAL A 57 -3.66 7.89 7.15
CA VAL A 57 -3.65 9.01 6.19
C VAL A 57 -3.29 8.54 4.78
N LEU A 58 -2.30 7.66 4.64
CA LEU A 58 -1.92 7.06 3.35
C LEU A 58 -3.02 6.19 2.75
N LEU A 59 -3.70 5.36 3.56
CA LEU A 59 -4.84 4.56 3.09
C LEU A 59 -5.97 5.44 2.56
N ASN A 60 -6.31 6.51 3.30
CA ASN A 60 -7.29 7.48 2.85
C ASN A 60 -6.83 8.23 1.59
N ALA A 61 -5.55 8.59 1.51
CA ALA A 61 -5.00 9.23 0.32
C ALA A 61 -5.14 8.34 -0.92
N ALA A 62 -4.84 7.04 -0.77
CA ALA A 62 -4.97 6.07 -1.84
C ALA A 62 -6.44 5.86 -2.26
N ALA A 63 -7.37 5.79 -1.31
CA ALA A 63 -8.80 5.69 -1.63
C ALA A 63 -9.32 6.93 -2.36
N ASN A 64 -9.00 8.13 -1.85
CA ASN A 64 -9.37 9.41 -2.43
C ASN A 64 -8.80 9.63 -3.84
N ASP A 65 -7.67 9.00 -4.16
CA ASP A 65 -7.04 9.10 -5.48
C ASP A 65 -7.91 8.51 -6.61
N TYR A 66 -8.85 7.62 -6.27
CA TYR A 66 -9.84 7.05 -7.19
C TYR A 66 -11.23 7.67 -7.06
N ASP A 67 -11.40 8.68 -6.19
CA ASP A 67 -12.64 9.44 -6.07
C ASP A 67 -12.63 10.61 -7.07
N ASN A 68 -13.48 10.51 -8.09
CA ASN A 68 -13.60 11.53 -9.14
C ASN A 68 -14.12 12.89 -8.64
N SER A 69 -14.61 12.99 -7.39
CA SER A 69 -14.93 14.27 -6.76
C SER A 69 -13.70 14.99 -6.19
N ILE A 70 -12.59 14.26 -6.00
CA ILE A 70 -11.33 14.75 -5.45
C ILE A 70 -10.28 14.89 -6.56
N ALA A 71 -10.24 13.95 -7.50
CA ALA A 71 -9.25 13.90 -8.56
C ALA A 71 -9.85 13.45 -9.89
N ASP A 72 -9.68 14.25 -10.95
CA ASP A 72 -10.10 13.87 -12.32
C ASP A 72 -9.39 12.61 -12.88
N SER A 73 -8.30 12.22 -12.22
CA SER A 73 -7.51 11.03 -12.51
C SER A 73 -6.64 10.69 -11.29
N PRO A 74 -6.35 9.41 -11.01
CA PRO A 74 -5.44 9.07 -9.92
C PRO A 74 -4.00 9.55 -10.19
N ASP A 75 -3.36 10.15 -9.18
CA ASP A 75 -1.94 10.48 -9.18
C ASP A 75 -1.06 9.20 -9.14
N GLN A 76 -1.55 8.14 -8.48
CA GLN A 76 -0.89 6.84 -8.32
C GLN A 76 -1.74 5.69 -8.87
N ALA A 77 -2.13 5.78 -10.14
CA ALA A 77 -3.02 4.85 -10.86
C ALA A 77 -2.66 3.34 -10.85
N GLY A 78 -3.56 2.56 -10.27
CA GLY A 78 -3.49 1.10 -10.25
C GLY A 78 -2.51 0.52 -9.23
N PRO A 79 -2.49 -0.82 -9.09
CA PRO A 79 -1.73 -1.51 -8.05
C PRO A 79 -0.22 -1.25 -8.14
N THR A 80 0.30 -0.99 -9.34
CA THR A 80 1.73 -0.74 -9.58
C THR A 80 2.22 0.52 -8.88
N THR A 81 1.66 1.68 -9.21
CA THR A 81 2.11 2.97 -8.67
C THR A 81 1.65 3.17 -7.24
N THR A 82 0.44 2.70 -6.88
CA THR A 82 -0.04 2.73 -5.49
C THR A 82 0.91 1.99 -4.55
N SER A 83 1.29 0.73 -4.87
CA SER A 83 2.22 -0.04 -4.01
C SER A 83 3.62 0.60 -3.92
N ARG A 84 4.11 1.21 -5.01
CA ARG A 84 5.36 1.98 -4.99
C ARG A 84 5.27 3.20 -4.08
N ALA A 85 4.17 3.95 -4.12
CA ALA A 85 3.96 5.09 -3.24
C ALA A 85 3.98 4.66 -1.76
N PHE A 86 3.31 3.55 -1.44
CA PHE A 86 3.33 2.97 -0.09
C PHE A 86 4.74 2.63 0.37
N ALA A 87 5.54 1.98 -0.49
CA ALA A 87 6.91 1.64 -0.18
C ALA A 87 7.80 2.87 0.09
N ILE A 88 7.61 3.97 -0.67
CA ILE A 88 8.35 5.23 -0.46
C ILE A 88 7.95 5.88 0.87
N ILE A 89 6.66 5.98 1.14
CA ILE A 89 6.14 6.68 2.33
C ILE A 89 6.51 5.91 3.59
N HIS A 90 6.28 4.58 3.61
CA HIS A 90 6.70 3.74 4.74
C HIS A 90 8.21 3.65 4.88
N GLY A 91 8.97 3.65 3.78
CA GLY A 91 10.43 3.72 3.82
C GLY A 91 10.94 5.01 4.48
N ALA A 92 10.31 6.15 4.17
CA ALA A 92 10.65 7.43 4.79
C ALA A 92 10.35 7.44 6.30
N MET A 93 9.17 6.94 6.70
CA MET A 93 8.78 6.81 8.11
C MET A 93 9.71 5.86 8.87
N TYR A 94 10.08 4.73 8.26
CA TYR A 94 11.03 3.78 8.84
C TYR A 94 12.39 4.41 9.08
N GLU A 95 12.96 5.13 8.11
CA GLU A 95 14.23 5.83 8.30
C GLU A 95 14.12 6.90 9.38
N ALA A 96 12.99 7.63 9.43
CA ALA A 96 12.75 8.64 10.45
C ALA A 96 12.72 8.04 11.86
N MET A 97 12.06 6.90 12.06
CA MET A 97 12.06 6.17 13.33
C MET A 97 13.46 5.60 13.66
N ASN A 98 14.06 4.91 12.70
CA ASN A 98 15.34 4.22 12.89
C ASN A 98 16.51 5.19 13.11
N GLY A 99 16.43 6.42 12.61
CA GLY A 99 17.41 7.48 12.86
C GLY A 99 17.57 7.85 14.34
N PHE A 100 16.53 7.62 15.16
CA PHE A 100 16.50 7.95 16.59
C PHE A 100 16.63 6.72 17.49
N GLU A 101 16.05 5.57 17.12
CA GLU A 101 16.08 4.38 17.98
C GLU A 101 17.17 3.35 17.61
N ARG A 102 17.67 3.37 16.36
CA ARG A 102 18.68 2.45 15.77
C ARG A 102 18.53 0.98 16.16
N ILE A 103 17.35 0.45 15.91
CA ILE A 103 17.08 -0.98 16.12
C ILE A 103 17.46 -1.78 14.87
N TYR A 104 17.50 -1.16 13.68
CA TYR A 104 17.57 -1.88 12.40
C TYR A 104 18.54 -1.28 11.38
N ILE A 105 18.84 -2.04 10.32
CA ILE A 105 19.71 -1.62 9.21
C ILE A 105 18.99 -0.53 8.41
N SER A 106 19.67 0.61 8.21
CA SER A 106 19.17 1.66 7.32
C SER A 106 19.32 1.26 5.86
N MET A 107 18.30 1.57 5.06
CA MET A 107 18.20 1.28 3.63
C MET A 107 18.50 2.52 2.78
N TYR A 108 18.21 3.72 3.27
CA TYR A 108 18.27 4.97 2.49
C TYR A 108 19.04 6.11 3.18
N ARG A 109 19.66 5.89 4.35
CA ARG A 109 20.36 6.96 5.07
C ARG A 109 21.66 7.37 4.34
N PRO A 110 21.86 8.67 4.04
CA PRO A 110 23.11 9.19 3.54
C PRO A 110 24.28 8.87 4.48
N SER A 111 25.45 8.53 3.92
CA SER A 111 26.68 8.30 4.70
C SER A 111 27.15 9.55 5.46
N SER A 112 26.74 10.75 5.00
CA SER A 112 27.02 12.05 5.62
C SER A 112 26.19 12.35 6.87
N MET A 113 25.12 11.59 7.15
CA MET A 113 24.35 11.76 8.38
C MET A 113 25.07 11.09 9.55
N PRO A 114 25.09 11.73 10.75
CA PRO A 114 25.70 11.14 11.92
C PRO A 114 25.07 9.79 12.24
N ALA A 115 25.89 8.91 12.83
CA ALA A 115 25.46 7.60 13.30
C ALA A 115 24.28 7.70 14.26
N THR A 116 24.10 8.78 15.00
CA THR A 116 22.90 9.01 15.83
C THR A 116 22.56 10.48 15.79
N TYR A 117 21.27 10.80 15.92
CA TYR A 117 20.91 12.15 16.31
C TYR A 117 20.91 12.22 17.82
N ASP A 118 21.78 13.06 18.38
CA ASP A 118 21.73 13.41 19.79
C ASP A 118 20.51 14.32 20.03
N VAL A 119 19.35 13.69 20.28
CA VAL A 119 18.07 14.37 20.52
C VAL A 119 17.35 13.63 21.64
N PRO A 120 16.65 14.34 22.55
CA PRO A 120 15.70 13.71 23.45
C PRO A 120 14.74 12.79 22.67
N ARG A 121 14.24 11.74 23.33
CA ARG A 121 13.08 10.95 22.85
C ARG A 121 11.85 11.87 22.67
N ALA A 122 10.70 11.30 22.30
CA ALA A 122 9.41 11.98 22.10
C ALA A 122 9.31 13.35 22.79
N PRO A 123 9.06 14.45 22.04
CA PRO A 123 8.30 14.52 20.79
C PRO A 123 9.10 14.54 19.47
N ALA A 124 10.43 14.46 19.51
CA ALA A 124 11.26 14.64 18.31
C ALA A 124 11.06 13.53 17.25
N VAL A 125 10.81 12.29 17.70
CA VAL A 125 10.62 11.12 16.83
C VAL A 125 9.32 11.21 16.05
N GLU A 126 8.22 11.54 16.74
CA GLU A 126 6.90 11.71 16.16
C GLU A 126 6.88 12.86 15.17
N ALA A 127 7.60 13.94 15.47
CA ALA A 127 7.80 15.07 14.55
C ALA A 127 8.57 14.65 13.28
N ALA A 128 9.60 13.80 13.42
CA ALA A 128 10.37 13.28 12.28
C ALA A 128 9.55 12.34 11.40
N ILE A 129 8.83 11.38 11.99
CA ILE A 129 7.92 10.47 11.27
C ILE A 129 6.87 11.27 10.52
N THR A 130 6.27 12.26 11.20
CA THR A 130 5.26 13.14 10.63
C THR A 130 5.78 13.91 9.43
N GLU A 131 6.95 14.53 9.55
CA GLU A 131 7.52 15.26 8.43
C GLU A 131 7.87 14.33 7.27
N ALA A 132 8.41 13.15 7.55
CA ALA A 132 8.79 12.18 6.53
C ALA A 132 7.57 11.70 5.71
N ALA A 133 6.48 11.35 6.41
CA ALA A 133 5.22 10.96 5.78
C ALA A 133 4.60 12.12 4.99
N TYR A 134 4.52 13.31 5.60
CA TYR A 134 3.96 14.50 4.95
C TYR A 134 4.70 14.84 3.65
N GLN A 135 6.02 14.92 3.66
CA GLN A 135 6.80 15.32 2.48
C GLN A 135 6.66 14.31 1.33
N THR A 136 6.63 13.01 1.65
CA THR A 136 6.43 11.97 0.63
C THR A 136 5.00 11.94 0.08
N LEU A 137 3.98 12.05 0.94
CA LEU A 137 2.58 12.22 0.52
C LEU A 137 2.38 13.47 -0.35
N TYR A 138 2.94 14.60 0.06
CA TYR A 138 2.86 15.88 -0.66
C TYR A 138 3.48 15.80 -2.07
N ALA A 139 4.55 15.01 -2.23
CA ALA A 139 5.20 14.79 -3.51
C ALA A 139 4.42 13.82 -4.41
N LEU A 140 3.89 12.74 -3.85
CA LEU A 140 3.30 11.62 -4.61
C LEU A 140 1.81 11.79 -4.91
N TYR A 141 1.08 12.56 -4.10
CA TYR A 141 -0.36 12.82 -4.26
C TYR A 141 -0.63 14.34 -4.33
N PRO A 142 -0.12 15.04 -5.37
CA PRO A 142 -0.21 16.49 -5.49
C PRO A 142 -1.64 17.05 -5.38
N LYS A 143 -2.68 16.30 -5.77
CA LYS A 143 -4.07 16.76 -5.70
C LYS A 143 -4.61 16.86 -4.26
N GLN A 144 -3.93 16.26 -3.29
CA GLN A 144 -4.35 16.22 -1.87
C GLN A 144 -3.43 17.03 -0.94
N ARG A 145 -2.55 17.87 -1.49
CA ARG A 145 -1.53 18.65 -0.74
C ARG A 145 -2.08 19.51 0.38
N GLU A 146 -3.22 20.15 0.15
CA GLU A 146 -3.84 21.01 1.16
C GLU A 146 -4.26 20.20 2.39
N LEU A 147 -4.93 19.06 2.16
CA LEU A 147 -5.31 18.12 3.22
C LEU A 147 -4.07 17.67 4.01
N PHE A 148 -3.00 17.25 3.34
CA PHE A 148 -1.78 16.81 4.04
C PHE A 148 -1.12 17.94 4.84
N THR A 149 -1.14 19.17 4.33
CA THR A 149 -0.59 20.34 5.03
C THR A 149 -1.37 20.61 6.32
N GLN A 150 -2.70 20.55 6.27
CA GLN A 150 -3.55 20.71 7.44
C GLN A 150 -3.34 19.56 8.45
N THR A 151 -3.36 18.31 8.00
CA THR A 151 -3.14 17.11 8.81
C THR A 151 -1.78 17.15 9.53
N ARG A 152 -0.72 17.50 8.81
CA ARG A 152 0.63 17.67 9.36
C ARG A 152 0.65 18.75 10.44
N ASN A 153 0.08 19.92 10.16
CA ASN A 153 0.08 21.03 11.12
C ASN A 153 -0.71 20.69 12.40
N ASN A 154 -1.82 19.97 12.26
CA ASN A 154 -2.61 19.51 13.40
C ASN A 154 -1.86 18.46 14.22
N PHE A 155 -1.23 17.47 13.58
CA PHE A 155 -0.46 16.45 14.28
C PHE A 155 0.77 17.04 14.99
N ILE A 156 1.50 17.98 14.35
CA ILE A 156 2.63 18.66 15.00
C ILE A 156 2.18 19.50 16.20
N LYS A 157 1.01 20.15 16.13
CA LYS A 157 0.44 20.86 17.30
C LYS A 157 0.10 19.88 18.43
N LEU A 158 -0.46 18.71 18.09
CA LEU A 158 -0.80 17.66 19.04
C LEU A 158 0.45 17.08 19.72
N VAL A 159 1.47 16.73 18.93
CA VAL A 159 2.78 16.25 19.39
C VAL A 159 3.49 17.30 20.26
N ARG A 160 3.34 18.59 19.92
CA ARG A 160 3.88 19.67 20.74
C ARG A 160 3.21 19.71 22.12
N GLY A 161 1.89 19.63 22.19
CA GLY A 161 1.15 19.72 23.46
C GLY A 161 1.64 20.90 24.32
N ASP A 162 1.93 20.62 25.60
CA ASP A 162 2.55 21.56 26.54
C ASP A 162 4.09 21.44 26.61
N SER A 163 4.72 20.70 25.69
CA SER A 163 6.17 20.48 25.68
C SER A 163 6.95 21.79 25.48
N SER A 164 7.98 21.99 26.29
CA SER A 164 8.94 23.09 26.14
C SER A 164 10.08 22.78 25.16
N ASP A 165 10.20 21.53 24.67
CA ASP A 165 11.28 21.11 23.77
C ASP A 165 10.99 21.44 22.29
N ASN A 166 10.84 22.73 22.00
CA ASN A 166 10.67 23.21 20.62
C ASN A 166 11.90 22.91 19.74
N ALA A 167 13.10 22.84 20.33
CA ALA A 167 14.33 22.55 19.61
C ALA A 167 14.33 21.10 19.11
N GLY A 168 13.96 20.14 19.95
CA GLY A 168 13.81 18.72 19.58
C GLY A 168 12.77 18.51 18.49
N ILE A 169 11.59 19.15 18.61
CA ILE A 169 10.54 19.09 17.58
C ILE A 169 11.05 19.63 16.24
N ASN A 170 11.68 20.80 16.23
CA ASN A 170 12.20 21.41 15.00
C ASN A 170 13.31 20.55 14.39
N LYS A 171 14.17 19.95 15.21
CA LYS A 171 15.19 19.00 14.74
C LYS A 171 14.56 17.75 14.13
N GLY A 172 13.52 17.20 14.77
CA GLY A 172 12.72 16.10 14.24
C GLY A 172 12.16 16.41 12.85
N ILE A 173 11.52 17.56 12.69
CA ILE A 173 11.03 18.05 11.39
C ILE A 173 12.18 18.10 10.37
N LEU A 174 13.31 18.72 10.69
CA LEU A 174 14.43 18.82 9.74
C LEU A 174 14.95 17.44 9.31
N VAL A 175 15.07 16.49 10.25
CA VAL A 175 15.50 15.12 9.96
C VAL A 175 14.49 14.39 9.07
N GLY A 176 13.20 14.42 9.44
CA GLY A 176 12.15 13.77 8.66
C GLY A 176 12.07 14.31 7.23
N LYS A 177 12.19 15.63 7.05
CA LYS A 177 12.24 16.26 5.73
C LYS A 177 13.43 15.75 4.91
N LEU A 178 14.62 15.72 5.49
CA LEU A 178 15.82 15.28 4.79
C LEU A 178 15.71 13.80 4.36
N LEU A 179 15.15 12.94 5.20
CA LEU A 179 14.96 11.52 4.88
C LEU A 179 13.90 11.29 3.79
N ALA A 180 12.78 12.02 3.84
CA ALA A 180 11.79 12.00 2.77
C ALA A 180 12.38 12.43 1.43
N LEU A 181 13.13 13.54 1.40
CA LEU A 181 13.79 14.00 0.19
C LEU A 181 14.83 12.99 -0.30
N THR A 182 15.56 12.34 0.59
CA THR A 182 16.56 11.33 0.22
C THR A 182 15.91 10.13 -0.46
N ILE A 183 14.82 9.59 0.10
CA ILE A 183 14.14 8.46 -0.53
C ILE A 183 13.49 8.89 -1.85
N LEU A 184 12.83 10.05 -1.92
CA LEU A 184 12.24 10.56 -3.16
C LEU A 184 13.28 10.71 -4.26
N GLU A 185 14.45 11.26 -3.93
CA GLU A 185 15.57 11.41 -4.87
C GLU A 185 16.12 10.05 -5.30
N SER A 186 16.33 9.12 -4.36
CA SER A 186 16.79 7.76 -4.69
C SER A 186 15.83 7.02 -5.64
N ARG A 187 14.55 7.42 -5.62
CA ARG A 187 13.47 6.83 -6.40
C ARG A 187 13.09 7.65 -7.61
N SER A 188 13.66 8.83 -7.85
CA SER A 188 13.34 9.70 -8.98
C SER A 188 13.70 9.06 -10.33
N SER A 189 14.78 8.27 -10.33
CA SER A 189 15.36 7.62 -11.51
C SER A 189 15.26 6.08 -11.47
N ASP A 190 14.28 5.55 -10.74
CA ASP A 190 14.08 4.11 -10.55
C ASP A 190 13.35 3.40 -11.71
N ASN A 191 13.18 4.11 -12.84
CA ASN A 191 12.53 3.63 -14.05
C ASN A 191 11.01 3.39 -13.90
N SER A 192 10.37 3.87 -12.83
CA SER A 192 8.89 3.82 -12.64
C SER A 192 8.10 4.73 -13.59
N GLN A 193 8.73 5.78 -14.12
CA GLN A 193 8.10 6.69 -15.09
C GLN A 193 8.14 6.14 -16.53
N ASN A 194 8.81 5.02 -16.75
CA ASN A 194 8.87 4.37 -18.04
C ASN A 194 7.56 3.63 -18.30
N GLN A 195 6.65 4.29 -18.99
CA GLN A 195 5.39 3.68 -19.43
C GLN A 195 5.67 2.58 -20.45
N GLY A 196 6.55 2.86 -21.41
CA GLY A 196 6.82 2.00 -22.56
C GLY A 196 5.54 1.59 -23.31
N THR A 197 5.66 0.58 -24.16
CA THR A 197 4.53 0.05 -24.93
C THR A 197 4.62 -1.46 -24.97
N TYR A 198 3.49 -2.14 -24.80
CA TYR A 198 3.36 -3.56 -25.13
C TYR A 198 2.96 -3.70 -26.60
N LYS A 199 3.73 -4.47 -27.37
CA LYS A 199 3.35 -4.81 -28.75
C LYS A 199 2.53 -6.09 -28.73
N LEU A 200 1.25 -5.98 -29.05
CA LEU A 200 0.36 -7.13 -29.16
C LEU A 200 0.87 -8.11 -30.23
N ILE A 201 0.85 -9.40 -29.89
CA ILE A 201 1.05 -10.49 -30.84
C ILE A 201 -0.29 -11.21 -30.97
N ASN A 202 -1.00 -10.95 -32.07
CA ASN A 202 -2.31 -11.53 -32.34
C ASN A 202 -2.18 -12.99 -32.82
N GLN A 203 -1.75 -13.88 -31.92
CA GLN A 203 -1.62 -15.31 -32.16
C GLN A 203 -2.09 -16.09 -30.92
N THR A 204 -2.67 -17.25 -31.15
CA THR A 204 -3.14 -18.16 -30.09
C THR A 204 -2.03 -18.48 -29.09
N GLY A 205 -2.33 -18.35 -27.80
CA GLY A 205 -1.37 -18.58 -26.70
C GLY A 205 -0.54 -17.35 -26.32
N TYR A 206 -0.73 -16.22 -26.98
CA TYR A 206 -0.33 -14.90 -26.48
C TYR A 206 -1.54 -14.21 -25.82
N HIS A 207 -1.26 -13.25 -24.94
CA HIS A 207 -2.29 -12.41 -24.35
C HIS A 207 -3.13 -11.73 -25.45
N GLN A 208 -4.45 -11.70 -25.27
CA GLN A 208 -5.40 -11.07 -26.17
C GLN A 208 -6.17 -9.98 -25.42
N PRO A 209 -6.50 -8.84 -26.07
CA PRO A 209 -7.39 -7.84 -25.50
C PRO A 209 -8.75 -8.43 -25.10
N ASP A 210 -9.39 -7.82 -24.11
CA ASP A 210 -10.77 -8.15 -23.75
C ASP A 210 -11.68 -7.89 -24.96
N PRO A 211 -12.43 -8.89 -25.44
CA PRO A 211 -13.37 -8.71 -26.56
C PRO A 211 -14.45 -7.65 -26.31
N THR A 212 -14.77 -7.38 -25.03
CA THR A 212 -15.77 -6.38 -24.63
C THR A 212 -15.17 -4.99 -24.40
N HIS A 213 -13.86 -4.90 -24.22
CA HIS A 213 -13.11 -3.64 -24.05
C HIS A 213 -11.79 -3.67 -24.85
N PRO A 214 -11.86 -3.77 -26.19
CA PRO A 214 -10.67 -4.00 -27.02
C PRO A 214 -9.66 -2.84 -26.98
N ASP A 215 -10.12 -1.64 -26.63
CA ASP A 215 -9.30 -0.43 -26.55
C ASP A 215 -8.68 -0.21 -25.15
N GLN A 216 -8.89 -1.11 -24.20
CA GLN A 216 -8.31 -1.01 -22.86
C GLN A 216 -6.77 -1.03 -22.94
N PRO A 217 -6.07 -0.05 -22.34
CA PRO A 217 -4.62 -0.02 -22.37
C PRO A 217 -3.99 -1.11 -21.50
N PHE A 218 -2.79 -1.56 -21.89
CA PHE A 218 -1.96 -2.43 -21.05
C PHE A 218 -1.41 -1.63 -19.88
N LEU A 219 -1.74 -2.04 -18.64
CA LEU A 219 -1.24 -1.37 -17.45
C LEU A 219 0.28 -1.56 -17.31
N SER A 220 1.01 -0.45 -17.24
CA SER A 220 2.44 -0.37 -16.92
C SER A 220 3.34 -1.44 -17.60
N PRO A 221 3.40 -1.54 -18.94
CA PRO A 221 4.13 -2.61 -19.65
C PRO A 221 5.60 -2.80 -19.27
N ARG A 222 6.27 -1.73 -18.84
CA ARG A 222 7.68 -1.75 -18.43
C ARG A 222 7.88 -1.82 -16.92
N TRP A 223 6.84 -2.03 -16.12
CA TRP A 223 6.95 -2.04 -14.66
C TRP A 223 7.96 -3.06 -14.12
N GLY A 224 8.13 -4.20 -14.82
CA GLY A 224 9.14 -5.20 -14.47
C GLY A 224 10.60 -4.72 -14.57
N THR A 225 10.84 -3.50 -15.04
CA THR A 225 12.15 -2.85 -15.12
C THR A 225 12.37 -1.78 -14.05
N VAL A 226 11.40 -1.57 -13.15
CA VAL A 226 11.57 -0.69 -11.99
C VAL A 226 12.64 -1.27 -11.06
N THR A 227 13.59 -0.45 -10.61
CA THR A 227 14.61 -0.86 -9.63
C THR A 227 13.91 -1.33 -8.36
N PRO A 228 14.03 -2.59 -7.92
CA PRO A 228 13.25 -3.04 -6.77
C PRO A 228 13.73 -2.43 -5.44
N PHE A 229 12.88 -2.50 -4.41
CA PHE A 229 13.20 -1.98 -3.06
C PHE A 229 14.00 -2.97 -2.20
N VAL A 230 13.69 -4.28 -2.31
CA VAL A 230 14.24 -5.33 -1.43
C VAL A 230 14.84 -6.49 -2.23
N ILE A 231 14.17 -6.90 -3.32
CA ILE A 231 14.64 -7.98 -4.19
C ILE A 231 15.73 -7.48 -5.15
N GLN A 232 16.54 -8.38 -5.69
CA GLN A 232 17.66 -8.03 -6.56
C GLN A 232 17.22 -7.67 -7.99
N SER A 233 16.12 -8.26 -8.48
CA SER A 233 15.57 -7.99 -9.80
C SER A 233 14.09 -8.38 -9.90
N GLY A 234 13.35 -7.75 -10.82
CA GLY A 234 11.95 -8.12 -11.12
C GLY A 234 11.79 -9.51 -11.77
N SER A 235 12.89 -10.20 -12.07
CA SER A 235 12.91 -11.58 -12.57
C SER A 235 13.29 -12.62 -11.51
N GLN A 236 13.65 -12.21 -10.30
CA GLN A 236 14.26 -13.09 -9.28
C GLN A 236 13.41 -14.34 -8.97
N PHE A 237 12.08 -14.21 -8.98
CA PHE A 237 11.15 -15.30 -8.64
C PHE A 237 10.20 -15.66 -9.79
N ARG A 238 10.56 -15.38 -11.04
CA ARG A 238 9.72 -15.78 -12.17
C ARG A 238 9.68 -17.30 -12.28
N ALA A 239 8.48 -17.85 -12.43
CA ALA A 239 8.28 -19.26 -12.71
C ALA A 239 9.03 -19.69 -13.98
N SER A 240 9.41 -20.97 -14.04
CA SER A 240 9.99 -21.53 -15.26
C SER A 240 9.01 -21.37 -16.43
N ASN A 241 9.54 -21.10 -17.62
CA ASN A 241 8.72 -20.92 -18.80
C ASN A 241 8.15 -22.27 -19.28
N THR A 242 7.00 -22.66 -18.75
CA THR A 242 6.31 -23.92 -19.06
C THR A 242 5.77 -23.97 -20.50
N VAL A 243 5.54 -22.82 -21.14
CA VAL A 243 4.99 -22.71 -22.50
C VAL A 243 6.06 -22.55 -23.57
N GLY A 244 7.31 -22.33 -23.18
CA GLY A 244 8.43 -22.01 -24.07
C GLY A 244 8.34 -20.62 -24.71
N ASN A 245 9.29 -20.30 -25.59
CA ASN A 245 9.35 -19.02 -26.31
C ASN A 245 8.90 -19.14 -27.78
N THR A 246 8.41 -20.31 -28.20
CA THR A 246 8.01 -20.58 -29.58
C THR A 246 6.50 -20.73 -29.70
N LEU A 247 5.97 -20.42 -30.89
CA LEU A 247 4.55 -20.66 -31.19
C LEU A 247 4.19 -22.16 -31.07
N ALA A 248 5.12 -23.06 -31.44
CA ALA A 248 4.95 -24.49 -31.31
C ALA A 248 4.78 -24.92 -29.84
N GLY A 249 5.64 -24.43 -28.93
CA GLY A 249 5.57 -24.71 -27.50
C GLY A 249 4.26 -24.22 -26.88
N ARG A 250 3.82 -22.99 -27.22
CA ARG A 250 2.52 -22.46 -26.77
C ARG A 250 1.36 -23.34 -27.25
N ARG A 251 1.36 -23.73 -28.53
CA ARG A 251 0.33 -24.61 -29.10
C ARG A 251 0.34 -26.01 -28.47
N GLN A 252 1.48 -26.51 -28.03
CA GLN A 252 1.57 -27.77 -27.31
C GLN A 252 0.99 -27.61 -25.89
N PHE A 253 1.36 -26.54 -25.17
CA PHE A 253 0.84 -26.28 -23.83
C PHE A 253 -0.69 -26.11 -23.81
N LEU A 254 -1.26 -25.41 -24.79
CA LEU A 254 -2.72 -25.24 -24.89
C LEU A 254 -3.49 -26.55 -25.12
N ARG A 255 -2.81 -27.62 -25.54
CA ARG A 255 -3.38 -28.98 -25.67
C ARG A 255 -3.04 -29.89 -24.50
N SER A 256 -2.31 -29.39 -23.51
CA SER A 256 -1.96 -30.16 -22.32
C SER A 256 -3.15 -30.35 -21.40
N GLU A 257 -3.16 -31.46 -20.66
CA GLU A 257 -4.16 -31.72 -19.62
C GLU A 257 -4.21 -30.60 -18.57
N LYS A 258 -3.04 -30.04 -18.22
CA LYS A 258 -2.91 -28.90 -17.30
C LYS A 258 -3.73 -27.70 -17.78
N TYR A 259 -3.53 -27.27 -19.03
CA TYR A 259 -4.25 -26.11 -19.57
C TYR A 259 -5.76 -26.38 -19.67
N ILE A 260 -6.15 -27.57 -20.13
CA ILE A 260 -7.56 -27.97 -20.26
C ILE A 260 -8.24 -27.98 -18.88
N SER A 261 -7.57 -28.51 -17.86
CA SER A 261 -8.05 -28.49 -16.47
C SER A 261 -8.24 -27.06 -15.95
N ASP A 262 -7.21 -26.22 -16.06
CA ASP A 262 -7.26 -24.81 -15.61
C ASP A 262 -8.37 -24.03 -16.35
N TYR A 263 -8.52 -24.24 -17.66
CA TYR A 263 -9.58 -23.61 -18.46
C TYR A 263 -10.97 -24.04 -17.99
N ASN A 264 -11.19 -25.34 -17.77
CA ASN A 264 -12.48 -25.87 -17.32
C ASN A 264 -12.84 -25.37 -15.92
N GLU A 265 -11.87 -25.24 -15.02
CA GLU A 265 -12.07 -24.67 -13.68
C GLU A 265 -12.54 -23.21 -13.78
N VAL A 266 -11.85 -22.38 -14.60
CA VAL A 266 -12.25 -20.98 -14.81
C VAL A 266 -13.64 -20.87 -15.44
N VAL A 267 -13.99 -21.73 -16.40
CA VAL A 267 -15.35 -21.73 -16.99
C VAL A 267 -16.41 -22.14 -15.97
N SER A 268 -16.13 -23.18 -15.18
CA SER A 268 -17.08 -23.72 -14.19
C SER A 268 -17.30 -22.76 -13.03
N LEU A 269 -16.23 -22.16 -12.50
CA LEU A 269 -16.28 -21.32 -11.29
C LEU A 269 -16.31 -19.83 -11.60
N GLY A 270 -15.73 -19.35 -12.70
CA GLY A 270 -15.52 -17.93 -12.97
C GLY A 270 -16.65 -17.25 -13.76
N THR A 271 -17.55 -18.01 -14.40
CA THR A 271 -18.65 -17.40 -15.17
C THR A 271 -19.61 -16.61 -14.27
N ARG A 272 -20.19 -15.52 -14.80
CA ARG A 272 -21.06 -14.59 -14.06
C ARG A 272 -22.18 -15.33 -13.34
N ASN A 273 -22.88 -16.22 -14.06
CA ASN A 273 -24.03 -16.99 -13.56
C ASN A 273 -23.68 -18.46 -13.31
N SER A 274 -22.51 -18.70 -12.70
CA SER A 274 -22.02 -20.04 -12.39
C SER A 274 -23.03 -20.83 -11.55
N GLN A 275 -23.30 -22.09 -11.96
CA GLN A 275 -24.12 -23.03 -11.20
C GLN A 275 -23.29 -23.92 -10.25
N THR A 276 -21.95 -23.84 -10.31
CA THR A 276 -21.03 -24.69 -9.54
C THR A 276 -20.33 -23.94 -8.40
N ARG A 277 -19.92 -22.69 -8.65
CA ARG A 277 -19.36 -21.78 -7.63
C ARG A 277 -20.29 -21.65 -6.43
N THR A 278 -19.76 -21.87 -5.24
CA THR A 278 -20.52 -21.73 -3.98
C THR A 278 -20.72 -20.26 -3.59
N ALA A 279 -21.61 -20.01 -2.63
CA ALA A 279 -21.78 -18.69 -2.04
C ALA A 279 -20.47 -18.18 -1.41
N ASP A 280 -19.82 -19.00 -0.58
CA ASP A 280 -18.55 -18.66 0.07
C ASP A 280 -17.45 -18.33 -0.95
N GLN A 281 -17.34 -19.06 -2.06
CA GLN A 281 -16.38 -18.76 -3.13
C GLN A 281 -16.68 -17.42 -3.82
N THR A 282 -17.95 -17.07 -3.96
CA THR A 282 -18.38 -15.77 -4.50
C THR A 282 -17.99 -14.65 -3.53
N GLU A 283 -18.24 -14.84 -2.24
CA GLU A 283 -17.88 -13.87 -1.20
C GLU A 283 -16.37 -13.64 -1.16
N VAL A 284 -15.56 -14.70 -1.15
CA VAL A 284 -14.09 -14.59 -1.19
C VAL A 284 -13.63 -13.84 -2.44
N GLY A 285 -14.22 -14.12 -3.61
CA GLY A 285 -13.89 -13.42 -4.84
C GLY A 285 -14.17 -11.92 -4.79
N ILE A 286 -15.29 -11.52 -4.17
CA ILE A 286 -15.65 -10.10 -3.99
C ILE A 286 -14.78 -9.45 -2.91
N PHE A 287 -14.53 -10.15 -1.80
CA PHE A 287 -13.75 -9.64 -0.67
C PHE A 287 -12.33 -9.21 -1.06
N TRP A 288 -11.67 -9.97 -1.94
CA TRP A 288 -10.35 -9.63 -2.47
C TRP A 288 -10.39 -8.80 -3.76
N GLY A 289 -11.59 -8.35 -4.14
CA GLY A 289 -11.86 -7.53 -5.31
C GLY A 289 -11.63 -6.03 -5.12
N TYR A 290 -10.98 -5.63 -4.01
CA TYR A 290 -10.61 -4.29 -3.49
C TYR A 290 -11.31 -3.94 -2.18
#